data_AF-A0A2Z4AMT3-F1
#
_entry.id   AF-A0A2Z4AMT3-F1
#
_cell.length_a   1.000
_cell.length_b   1.000
_cell.length_c   1.000
_cell.angle_alpha   90.00
_cell.angle_beta   90.00
_cell.angle_gamma   90.00
#
_symmetry.space_group_name_H-M   'P 1'
#
loop_
_entity.id
_entity.type
_entity.pdbx_description
1 polymer ?
#
loop_
_entity_poly.entity_id
_entity_poly.type
_entity_poly.pdbx_seq_one_letter_code
_entity_poly.pdbx_strand_id
1 'polypeptide(L)'
;MGKFYITTAIDYANGPPHLGHAYEKVLADVVARLRRLKGDQVRFLTGLDEHGQKVQQSAKKEGIDPKVFVDSIAEKFQKLLIDLNISNDDYIRTTEERHKTVVRDILQRLFDEGEIYKGEYSGFYSVRAEQFVQETEKEGNKWPEDYGEVIKITEANYFFRLSKYRAWLIEYIQDHEDLIYPRFRAKQVLEFLKEPINDLCISRPKERLGWGIPLPFDDEYVAYVWFDALINYLSAVDSSASHLRDFWPANFHVIGKDILVPPHAIYWPIMLKAAGYEPPRGFLVHGFWTTAGKKMSKSTGETVDPLDLINQYGADVFRYFVTREMTVGQDSEFSLELFVTRYTSDLANDLGNLVSRLLNMVHQYRDGVLPSGRFTEQPEENLRESWKKTNWNVVSLFEEFRFNNGLAETFNFIRSINRYAEIRAPWKLAKSSKSGDVGSVDTTLAHMAEGLRLAVCLLAPVMPVTSAKILALLGQPEVSSWQEGLDWSNRLEGKRVKKKTILFPRI
;
A
#
# COMPACT_ATOMS: atom_id res chain seq x y z
N MET A 1 -16.12 -14.41 8.65
CA MET A 1 -14.80 -13.92 9.09
C MET A 1 -13.75 -14.70 8.31
N GLY A 2 -13.04 -14.07 7.37
CA GLY A 2 -12.03 -14.74 6.56
C GLY A 2 -10.61 -14.50 7.09
N LYS A 3 -9.67 -15.38 6.73
CA LYS A 3 -8.24 -15.07 6.78
C LYS A 3 -7.90 -14.23 5.54
N PHE A 4 -7.16 -13.15 5.73
CA PHE A 4 -6.76 -12.25 4.67
C PHE A 4 -5.26 -11.97 4.75
N TYR A 5 -4.49 -12.42 3.78
CA TYR A 5 -3.06 -12.21 3.70
C TYR A 5 -2.71 -11.26 2.57
N ILE A 6 -2.06 -10.15 2.92
CA ILE A 6 -1.61 -9.14 1.97
C ILE A 6 -0.13 -8.86 2.18
N THR A 7 0.60 -8.71 1.09
CA THR A 7 2.02 -8.40 1.12
C THR A 7 2.31 -7.18 0.27
N THR A 8 3.37 -6.45 0.59
CA THR A 8 4.02 -5.55 -0.36
C THR A 8 5.18 -6.28 -1.04
N ALA A 9 5.77 -5.71 -2.10
CA ALA A 9 7.12 -6.10 -2.46
C ALA A 9 8.08 -5.86 -1.29
N ILE A 10 9.16 -6.63 -1.22
CA ILE A 10 10.28 -6.33 -0.32
C ILE A 10 11.23 -5.36 -1.04
N ASP A 11 11.62 -4.29 -0.35
CA ASP A 11 12.39 -3.21 -0.98
C ASP A 11 13.86 -3.63 -1.14
N TYR A 12 14.52 -3.24 -2.23
CA TYR A 12 15.92 -3.63 -2.45
C TYR A 12 16.87 -2.79 -1.58
N ALA A 13 17.79 -3.45 -0.86
CA ALA A 13 18.68 -2.80 0.13
C ALA A 13 19.84 -2.01 -0.50
N ASN A 14 19.59 -1.19 -1.53
CA ASN A 14 20.64 -0.42 -2.24
C ASN A 14 20.58 1.09 -2.00
N GLY A 15 19.62 1.59 -1.24
CA GLY A 15 19.43 3.02 -1.04
C GLY A 15 18.34 3.37 -0.03
N PRO A 16 18.15 4.67 0.26
CA PRO A 16 17.08 5.14 1.13
C PRO A 16 15.69 4.98 0.47
N PRO A 17 14.62 4.96 1.28
CA PRO A 17 13.25 4.93 0.76
C PRO A 17 12.92 6.20 -0.04
N HIS A 18 11.90 6.10 -0.91
CA HIS A 18 11.42 7.21 -1.75
C HIS A 18 9.89 7.13 -1.89
N LEU A 19 9.29 8.10 -2.59
CA LEU A 19 7.82 8.20 -2.75
C LEU A 19 7.15 6.92 -3.28
N GLY A 20 7.77 6.22 -4.24
CA GLY A 20 7.28 4.92 -4.73
C GLY A 20 7.11 3.87 -3.61
N HIS A 21 8.15 3.64 -2.81
CA HIS A 21 8.10 2.74 -1.65
C HIS A 21 6.99 3.16 -0.67
N ALA A 22 6.94 4.45 -0.31
CA ALA A 22 5.94 4.96 0.61
C ALA A 22 4.50 4.71 0.12
N TYR A 23 4.23 4.95 -1.17
CA TYR A 23 2.91 4.72 -1.74
C TYR A 23 2.50 3.24 -1.70
N GLU A 24 3.40 2.32 -2.07
CA GLU A 24 3.09 0.89 -2.05
C GLU A 24 2.68 0.43 -0.63
N LYS A 25 3.44 0.87 0.40
CA LYS A 25 3.14 0.50 1.79
C LYS A 25 1.84 1.13 2.27
N VAL A 26 1.56 2.39 1.90
CA VAL A 26 0.27 3.05 2.22
C VAL A 26 -0.89 2.34 1.54
N LEU A 27 -0.78 1.98 0.26
CA LEU A 27 -1.84 1.27 -0.47
C LEU A 27 -2.17 -0.07 0.17
N ALA A 28 -1.14 -0.87 0.49
CA ALA A 28 -1.33 -2.15 1.17
C ALA A 28 -1.93 -1.97 2.58
N ASP A 29 -1.50 -0.95 3.32
CA ASP A 29 -2.00 -0.64 4.65
C ASP A 29 -3.47 -0.19 4.64
N VAL A 30 -3.89 0.60 3.63
CA VAL A 30 -5.29 0.98 3.44
C VAL A 30 -6.16 -0.25 3.22
N VAL A 31 -5.72 -1.19 2.38
CA VAL A 31 -6.42 -2.46 2.16
C VAL A 31 -6.45 -3.29 3.45
N ALA A 32 -5.32 -3.45 4.13
CA ALA A 32 -5.21 -4.21 5.37
C ALA A 32 -6.17 -3.66 6.45
N ARG A 33 -6.16 -2.36 6.69
CA ARG A 33 -7.06 -1.68 7.64
C ARG A 33 -8.53 -1.84 7.25
N LEU A 34 -8.86 -1.69 5.96
CA LEU A 34 -10.22 -1.92 5.47
C LEU A 34 -10.70 -3.35 5.76
N ARG A 35 -9.86 -4.36 5.49
CA ARG A 35 -10.22 -5.76 5.77
C ARG A 35 -10.37 -6.03 7.26
N ARG A 36 -9.51 -5.45 8.12
CA ARG A 36 -9.68 -5.52 9.59
C ARG A 36 -11.00 -4.89 10.04
N LEU A 37 -11.37 -3.73 9.50
CA LEU A 37 -12.65 -3.06 9.80
C LEU A 37 -13.86 -3.85 9.28
N LYS A 38 -13.70 -4.70 8.25
CA LYS A 38 -14.73 -5.65 7.79
C LYS A 38 -14.74 -6.95 8.60
N GLY A 39 -13.90 -7.05 9.63
CA GLY A 39 -13.84 -8.16 10.56
C GLY A 39 -12.87 -9.28 10.17
N ASP A 40 -12.12 -9.18 9.08
CA ASP A 40 -11.20 -10.26 8.72
C ASP A 40 -10.00 -10.36 9.67
N GLN A 41 -9.50 -11.59 9.82
CA GLN A 41 -8.19 -11.83 10.42
C GLN A 41 -7.15 -11.48 9.36
N VAL A 42 -6.44 -10.38 9.55
CA VAL A 42 -5.47 -9.88 8.56
C VAL A 42 -4.05 -10.25 8.97
N ARG A 43 -3.25 -10.68 8.00
CA ARG A 43 -1.79 -10.66 8.04
C ARG A 43 -1.28 -9.73 6.95
N PHE A 44 -0.52 -8.73 7.35
CA PHE A 44 0.09 -7.76 6.44
C PHE A 44 1.61 -7.85 6.54
N LEU A 45 2.24 -8.34 5.48
CA LEU A 45 3.70 -8.47 5.37
C LEU A 45 4.32 -7.33 4.55
N THR A 46 5.46 -6.85 5.02
CA THR A 46 6.41 -6.06 4.23
C THR A 46 7.83 -6.49 4.59
N GLY A 47 8.86 -5.93 3.98
CA GLY A 47 10.23 -6.38 4.25
C GLY A 47 11.31 -5.77 3.35
N LEU A 48 12.50 -6.35 3.43
CA LEU A 48 13.70 -5.91 2.72
C LEU A 48 14.37 -7.09 2.01
N ASP A 49 14.71 -6.91 0.74
CA ASP A 49 15.61 -7.78 -0.02
C ASP A 49 17.05 -7.31 0.16
N GLU A 50 17.83 -8.16 0.82
CA GLU A 50 19.14 -7.82 1.36
C GLU A 50 20.29 -8.52 0.64
N HIS A 51 20.02 -9.40 -0.33
CA HIS A 51 21.06 -10.16 -1.01
C HIS A 51 21.38 -9.57 -2.40
N GLY A 52 22.36 -10.15 -3.10
CA GLY A 52 22.68 -9.78 -4.47
C GLY A 52 23.89 -8.85 -4.64
N GLN A 53 24.22 -8.61 -5.91
CA GLN A 53 25.54 -8.07 -6.28
C GLN A 53 25.67 -6.57 -5.95
N LYS A 54 24.63 -5.77 -6.19
CA LYS A 54 24.59 -4.35 -5.84
C LYS A 54 24.74 -4.10 -4.33
N VAL A 55 24.14 -4.93 -3.47
CA VAL A 55 24.35 -4.82 -2.01
C VAL A 55 25.83 -5.06 -1.69
N GLN A 56 26.41 -6.16 -2.19
CA GLN A 56 27.82 -6.48 -1.98
C GLN A 56 28.75 -5.36 -2.49
N GLN A 57 28.45 -4.78 -3.66
CA GLN A 57 29.22 -3.68 -4.23
C GLN A 57 29.09 -2.39 -3.42
N SER A 58 27.88 -2.08 -2.92
CA SER A 58 27.62 -0.87 -2.12
C SER A 58 28.34 -0.94 -0.77
N ALA A 59 28.22 -2.07 -0.08
CA ALA A 59 28.96 -2.32 1.17
C ALA A 59 30.48 -2.22 0.97
N LYS A 60 31.00 -2.83 -0.11
CA LYS A 60 32.43 -2.75 -0.46
C LYS A 60 32.88 -1.32 -0.77
N LYS A 61 32.05 -0.52 -1.46
CA LYS A 61 32.34 0.89 -1.77
C LYS A 61 32.40 1.75 -0.51
N GLU A 62 31.58 1.44 0.49
CA GLU A 62 31.58 2.11 1.80
C GLU A 62 32.63 1.53 2.77
N GLY A 63 33.26 0.41 2.42
CA GLY A 63 34.30 -0.22 3.24
C GLY A 63 33.76 -0.90 4.49
N ILE A 64 32.49 -1.34 4.49
CA ILE A 64 31.83 -1.98 5.63
C ILE A 64 31.34 -3.40 5.27
N ASP A 65 31.08 -4.20 6.29
CA ASP A 65 30.51 -5.54 6.12
C ASP A 65 29.09 -5.47 5.51
N PRO A 66 28.74 -6.33 4.54
CA PRO A 66 27.41 -6.33 3.92
C PRO A 66 26.25 -6.47 4.91
N LYS A 67 26.42 -7.24 5.99
CA LYS A 67 25.38 -7.38 7.02
C LYS A 67 25.14 -6.06 7.73
N VAL A 68 26.21 -5.36 8.10
CA VAL A 68 26.14 -4.02 8.73
C VAL A 68 25.50 -3.01 7.79
N PHE A 69 25.83 -3.07 6.49
CA PHE A 69 25.21 -2.20 5.49
C PHE A 69 23.70 -2.42 5.41
N VAL A 70 23.22 -3.66 5.21
CA VAL A 70 21.77 -3.93 5.10
C VAL A 70 21.03 -3.71 6.41
N ASP A 71 21.67 -3.93 7.56
CA ASP A 71 21.11 -3.55 8.88
C ASP A 71 20.79 -2.05 8.93
N SER A 72 21.70 -1.19 8.45
CA SER A 72 21.47 0.26 8.41
C SER A 72 20.38 0.69 7.42
N ILE A 73 20.19 -0.06 6.33
CA ILE A 73 19.13 0.22 5.35
C ILE A 73 17.78 -0.23 5.89
N ALA A 74 17.71 -1.39 6.54
CA ALA A 74 16.51 -1.88 7.21
C ALA A 74 15.98 -0.87 8.24
N GLU A 75 16.85 -0.26 9.03
CA GLU A 75 16.47 0.80 9.98
C GLU A 75 15.78 2.00 9.29
N LYS A 76 16.26 2.42 8.11
CA LYS A 76 15.66 3.53 7.34
C LYS A 76 14.27 3.18 6.83
N PHE A 77 14.07 1.97 6.31
CA PHE A 77 12.76 1.51 5.84
C PHE A 77 11.79 1.30 7.01
N GLN A 78 12.23 0.68 8.10
CA GLN A 78 11.41 0.53 9.32
C GLN A 78 11.02 1.89 9.91
N LYS A 79 11.94 2.87 9.89
CA LYS A 79 11.60 4.25 10.26
C LYS A 79 10.52 4.83 9.36
N LEU A 80 10.60 4.64 8.04
CA LEU A 80 9.55 5.09 7.12
C LEU A 80 8.19 4.46 7.47
N LEU A 81 8.14 3.17 7.80
CA LEU A 81 6.89 2.49 8.20
C LEU A 81 6.28 3.12 9.46
N ILE A 82 7.11 3.45 10.45
CA ILE A 82 6.69 4.14 11.68
C ILE A 82 6.17 5.55 11.35
N ASP A 83 6.95 6.33 10.58
CA ASP A 83 6.60 7.70 10.21
C ASP A 83 5.30 7.76 9.39
N LEU A 84 5.01 6.73 8.58
CA LEU A 84 3.77 6.57 7.81
C LEU A 84 2.62 5.89 8.58
N ASN A 85 2.85 5.46 9.83
CA ASN A 85 1.90 4.70 10.63
C ASN A 85 1.35 3.45 9.90
N ILE A 86 2.25 2.67 9.30
CA ILE A 86 1.94 1.40 8.64
C ILE A 86 1.67 0.33 9.70
N SER A 87 0.63 -0.47 9.49
CA SER A 87 0.15 -1.51 10.41
C SER A 87 0.50 -2.92 9.93
N ASN A 88 1.71 -3.11 9.41
CA ASN A 88 2.20 -4.44 9.06
C ASN A 88 2.36 -5.30 10.32
N ASP A 89 2.05 -6.59 10.19
CA ASP A 89 2.15 -7.57 11.27
C ASP A 89 3.56 -8.17 11.38
N ASP A 90 4.34 -8.11 10.29
CA ASP A 90 5.70 -8.63 10.21
C ASP A 90 6.55 -7.77 9.25
N TYR A 91 7.87 -7.81 9.44
CA TYR A 91 8.87 -7.20 8.60
C TYR A 91 9.94 -8.25 8.28
N ILE A 92 9.81 -8.93 7.13
CA ILE A 92 10.73 -9.99 6.75
C ILE A 92 12.02 -9.41 6.17
N ARG A 93 13.16 -9.96 6.58
CA ARG A 93 14.47 -9.64 6.02
C ARG A 93 15.10 -10.91 5.44
N THR A 94 15.60 -10.85 4.20
CA THR A 94 16.11 -12.07 3.54
C THR A 94 17.37 -12.63 4.21
N THR A 95 18.09 -11.86 5.03
CA THR A 95 19.20 -12.41 5.85
C THR A 95 18.75 -13.26 7.04
N GLU A 96 17.46 -13.31 7.37
CA GLU A 96 16.93 -14.08 8.51
C GLU A 96 16.98 -15.60 8.28
N GLU A 97 17.27 -16.35 9.35
CA GLU A 97 17.39 -17.81 9.26
C GLU A 97 16.08 -18.51 8.87
N ARG A 98 14.93 -17.98 9.34
CA ARG A 98 13.60 -18.50 8.95
C ARG A 98 13.35 -18.40 7.45
N HIS A 99 13.90 -17.37 6.80
CA HIS A 99 13.81 -17.20 5.36
C HIS A 99 14.76 -18.15 4.63
N LYS A 100 16.04 -18.18 5.05
CA LYS A 100 17.07 -19.05 4.49
C LYS A 100 16.69 -20.53 4.51
N THR A 101 16.09 -20.98 5.60
CA THR A 101 15.63 -22.37 5.74
C THR A 101 14.59 -22.70 4.67
N VAL A 102 13.55 -21.89 4.52
CA VAL A 102 12.47 -22.14 3.54
C VAL A 102 12.98 -22.06 2.10
N VAL A 103 13.87 -21.11 1.80
CA VAL A 103 14.51 -21.01 0.47
C VAL A 103 15.29 -22.28 0.16
N ARG A 104 16.12 -22.75 1.09
CA ARG A 104 16.92 -23.97 0.92
C ARG A 104 16.04 -25.20 0.77
N ASP A 105 14.99 -25.34 1.56
CA ASP A 105 14.06 -26.48 1.47
C ASP A 105 13.35 -26.54 0.12
N ILE A 106 12.88 -25.39 -0.39
CA ILE A 106 12.24 -25.31 -1.71
C ILE A 106 13.25 -25.62 -2.82
N LEU A 107 14.46 -25.05 -2.77
CA LEU A 107 15.52 -25.32 -3.74
C LEU A 107 15.89 -26.81 -3.78
N GLN A 108 16.07 -27.44 -2.61
CA GLN A 108 16.43 -28.85 -2.52
C GLN A 108 15.35 -29.72 -3.16
N ARG A 109 14.07 -29.48 -2.81
CA ARG A 109 12.96 -30.25 -3.38
C ARG A 109 12.87 -30.10 -4.90
N LEU A 110 12.96 -28.87 -5.42
CA LEU A 110 12.91 -28.63 -6.86
C LEU A 110 14.08 -29.29 -7.60
N PHE A 111 15.25 -29.39 -6.96
CA PHE A 111 16.39 -30.11 -7.49
C PHE A 111 16.16 -31.63 -7.51
N ASP A 112 15.68 -32.20 -6.40
CA ASP A 112 15.37 -33.63 -6.28
C ASP A 112 14.28 -34.07 -7.28
N GLU A 113 13.33 -33.19 -7.58
CA GLU A 113 12.26 -33.40 -8.58
C GLU A 113 12.72 -33.17 -10.04
N GLY A 114 13.97 -32.75 -10.25
CA GLY A 114 14.55 -32.54 -11.58
C GLY A 114 14.08 -31.25 -12.28
N GLU A 115 13.47 -30.32 -11.53
CA GLU A 115 13.08 -28.99 -12.02
C GLU A 115 14.26 -28.02 -12.10
N ILE A 116 15.36 -28.33 -11.42
CA ILE A 116 16.62 -27.56 -11.47
C ILE A 116 17.70 -28.41 -12.14
N TYR A 117 18.46 -27.81 -13.05
CA TYR A 117 19.59 -28.46 -13.73
C TYR A 117 20.79 -27.52 -13.85
N LYS A 118 22.00 -28.08 -13.92
CA LYS A 118 23.22 -27.33 -14.20
C LYS A 118 23.40 -27.20 -15.70
N GLY A 119 23.71 -26.00 -16.18
CA GLY A 119 23.96 -25.73 -17.59
C GLY A 119 25.01 -24.63 -17.77
N GLU A 120 25.67 -24.63 -18.92
CA GLU A 120 26.51 -23.52 -19.32
C GLU A 120 25.69 -22.52 -20.13
N TYR A 121 25.79 -21.25 -19.76
CA TYR A 121 25.18 -20.17 -20.53
C TYR A 121 26.25 -19.19 -20.96
N SER A 122 26.37 -19.01 -22.29
CA SER A 122 27.16 -17.95 -22.88
C SER A 122 26.22 -16.85 -23.34
N GLY A 123 26.33 -15.67 -22.73
CA GLY A 123 25.44 -14.56 -23.05
C GLY A 123 26.00 -13.21 -22.67
N PHE A 124 25.29 -12.17 -23.09
CA PHE A 124 25.60 -10.80 -22.73
C PHE A 124 24.95 -10.49 -21.37
N TYR A 125 25.73 -10.03 -20.40
CA TYR A 125 25.26 -9.73 -19.06
C TYR A 125 25.38 -8.23 -18.78
N SER A 126 24.26 -7.61 -18.41
CA SER A 126 24.23 -6.23 -17.95
C SER A 126 24.58 -6.19 -16.46
N VAL A 127 25.69 -5.52 -16.12
CA VAL A 127 26.09 -5.32 -14.72
C VAL A 127 25.09 -4.43 -13.99
N ARG A 128 24.50 -3.45 -14.70
CA ARG A 128 23.56 -2.48 -14.12
C ARG A 128 22.17 -3.07 -13.88
N ALA A 129 21.65 -3.84 -14.84
CA ALA A 129 20.33 -4.46 -14.74
C ALA A 129 20.35 -5.78 -13.97
N GLU A 130 21.54 -6.32 -13.68
CA GLU A 130 21.74 -7.63 -13.05
C GLU A 130 20.92 -8.72 -13.77
N GLN A 131 21.11 -8.83 -15.08
CA GLN A 131 20.48 -9.90 -15.85
C GLN A 131 21.24 -10.17 -17.14
N PHE A 132 21.01 -11.35 -17.69
CA PHE A 132 21.37 -11.63 -19.06
C PHE A 132 20.44 -10.86 -20.00
N VAL A 133 21.02 -10.18 -20.98
CA VAL A 133 20.35 -9.43 -22.02
C VAL A 133 20.61 -10.10 -23.36
N GLN A 134 19.63 -10.05 -24.26
CA GLN A 134 19.68 -10.64 -25.57
C GLN A 134 20.17 -9.62 -26.59
N GLU A 135 20.91 -10.08 -27.59
CA GLU A 135 21.43 -9.19 -28.64
C GLU A 135 20.33 -8.46 -29.44
N THR A 136 19.13 -9.02 -29.48
CA THR A 136 17.91 -8.42 -30.04
C THR A 136 17.44 -7.17 -29.31
N GLU A 137 17.89 -6.96 -28.07
CA GLU A 137 17.56 -5.78 -27.26
C GLU A 137 18.46 -4.58 -27.56
N LYS A 138 19.41 -4.70 -28.51
CA LYS A 138 20.22 -3.57 -28.98
C LYS A 138 19.38 -2.61 -29.82
N GLU A 139 19.53 -1.32 -29.55
CA GLU A 139 19.04 -0.26 -30.43
C GLU A 139 20.10 0.00 -31.51
N GLY A 140 19.97 -0.71 -32.63
CA GLY A 140 21.01 -0.76 -33.66
C GLY A 140 22.22 -1.56 -33.19
N ASN A 141 23.37 -0.90 -33.02
CA ASN A 141 24.62 -1.53 -32.54
C ASN A 141 24.97 -1.18 -31.09
N LYS A 142 24.07 -0.53 -30.35
CA LYS A 142 24.31 -0.12 -28.95
C LYS A 142 23.30 -0.77 -28.02
N TRP A 143 23.76 -1.10 -26.82
CA TRP A 143 22.88 -1.50 -25.73
C TRP A 143 22.10 -0.29 -25.20
N PRO A 144 20.84 -0.46 -24.78
CA PRO A 144 20.09 0.56 -24.05
C PRO A 144 20.90 1.13 -22.88
N GLU A 145 20.80 2.42 -22.64
CA GLU A 145 21.60 3.12 -21.63
C GLU A 145 21.35 2.58 -20.20
N ASP A 146 20.13 2.08 -19.98
CA ASP A 146 19.72 1.44 -18.73
C ASP A 146 20.48 0.13 -18.44
N TYR A 147 21.06 -0.51 -19.45
CA TYR A 147 21.87 -1.72 -19.27
C TYR A 147 23.30 -1.42 -18.83
N GLY A 148 23.76 -0.17 -18.92
CA GLY A 148 25.13 0.19 -18.55
C GLY A 148 26.18 -0.67 -19.26
N GLU A 149 27.20 -1.11 -18.54
CA GLU A 149 28.22 -2.01 -19.08
C GLU A 149 27.65 -3.43 -19.31
N VAL A 150 27.82 -3.92 -20.54
CA VAL A 150 27.40 -5.26 -20.97
C VAL A 150 28.62 -6.08 -21.38
N ILE A 151 28.85 -7.18 -20.66
CA ILE A 151 29.98 -8.08 -20.89
C ILE A 151 29.50 -9.44 -21.41
N LYS A 152 30.26 -10.06 -22.33
CA LYS A 152 29.98 -11.44 -22.73
C LYS A 152 30.63 -12.39 -21.73
N ILE A 153 29.83 -13.21 -21.07
CA ILE A 153 30.31 -14.19 -20.09
C ILE A 153 29.82 -15.58 -20.47
N THR A 154 30.66 -16.58 -20.22
CA THR A 154 30.27 -17.99 -20.25
C THR A 154 30.47 -18.53 -18.85
N GLU A 155 29.38 -18.96 -18.22
CA GLU A 155 29.41 -19.39 -16.82
C GLU A 155 28.48 -20.59 -16.66
N ALA A 156 28.97 -21.63 -16.00
CA ALA A 156 28.13 -22.74 -15.56
C ALA A 156 27.26 -22.24 -14.41
N ASN A 157 25.95 -22.33 -14.54
CA ASN A 157 24.97 -21.91 -13.55
C ASN A 157 23.87 -22.97 -13.41
N TYR A 158 23.09 -22.88 -12.33
CA TYR A 158 21.86 -23.63 -12.17
C TYR A 158 20.68 -22.89 -12.79
N PHE A 159 19.83 -23.64 -13.47
CA PHE A 159 18.66 -23.16 -14.18
C PHE A 159 17.43 -23.89 -13.68
N PHE A 160 16.35 -23.14 -13.52
CA PHE A 160 15.02 -23.66 -13.23
C PHE A 160 14.23 -23.80 -14.53
N ARG A 161 13.54 -24.92 -14.70
CA ARG A 161 12.71 -25.29 -15.88
C ARG A 161 11.45 -24.44 -16.02
N LEU A 162 11.59 -23.13 -16.07
CA LEU A 162 10.52 -22.16 -16.18
C LEU A 162 9.68 -22.39 -17.46
N SER A 163 10.35 -22.66 -18.59
CA SER A 163 9.73 -22.78 -19.90
C SER A 163 8.68 -23.89 -19.98
N LYS A 164 8.89 -24.97 -19.21
CA LYS A 164 7.98 -26.13 -19.08
C LYS A 164 6.55 -25.73 -18.68
N TYR A 165 6.40 -24.66 -17.89
CA TYR A 165 5.12 -24.28 -17.29
C TYR A 165 4.40 -23.14 -18.03
N ARG A 166 4.96 -22.66 -19.16
CA ARG A 166 4.40 -21.54 -19.91
C ARG A 166 2.94 -21.78 -20.33
N ALA A 167 2.63 -22.96 -20.87
CA ALA A 167 1.29 -23.29 -21.34
C ALA A 167 0.26 -23.26 -20.19
N TRP A 168 0.63 -23.86 -19.05
CA TRP A 168 -0.19 -23.82 -17.83
C TRP A 168 -0.43 -22.39 -17.35
N LEU A 169 0.60 -21.54 -17.35
CA LEU A 169 0.46 -20.16 -16.87
C LEU A 169 -0.50 -19.33 -17.75
N ILE A 170 -0.44 -19.50 -19.07
CA ILE A 170 -1.36 -18.83 -20.01
C ILE A 170 -2.81 -19.21 -19.68
N GLU A 171 -3.08 -20.51 -19.54
CA GLU A 171 -4.41 -21.03 -19.23
C GLU A 171 -4.87 -20.54 -17.85
N TYR A 172 -3.97 -20.58 -16.85
CA TYR A 172 -4.26 -20.09 -15.49
C TYR A 172 -4.64 -18.60 -15.47
N ILE A 173 -3.93 -17.73 -16.20
CA ILE A 173 -4.25 -16.30 -16.28
C ILE A 173 -5.59 -16.06 -17.00
N GLN A 174 -5.90 -16.85 -18.03
CA GLN A 174 -7.15 -16.73 -18.78
C GLN A 174 -8.37 -17.15 -17.95
N ASP A 175 -8.22 -18.18 -17.11
CA ASP A 175 -9.30 -18.69 -16.25
C ASP A 175 -9.52 -17.85 -14.98
N HIS A 176 -8.56 -16.97 -14.64
CA HIS A 176 -8.60 -16.14 -13.42
C HIS A 176 -8.52 -14.65 -13.77
N GLU A 177 -9.62 -14.07 -14.25
CA GLU A 177 -9.67 -12.66 -14.70
C GLU A 177 -9.27 -11.65 -13.61
N ASP A 178 -9.45 -12.00 -12.33
CA ASP A 178 -9.14 -11.16 -11.17
C ASP A 178 -7.70 -11.33 -10.67
N LEU A 179 -6.90 -12.24 -11.26
CA LEU A 179 -5.54 -12.52 -10.83
C LEU A 179 -4.64 -11.28 -10.92
N ILE A 180 -4.87 -10.39 -11.89
CA ILE A 180 -4.06 -9.18 -12.09
C ILE A 180 -4.97 -7.97 -12.10
N TYR A 181 -4.90 -7.17 -11.04
CA TYR A 181 -5.63 -5.92 -10.93
C TYR A 181 -4.70 -4.70 -11.05
N PRO A 182 -5.08 -3.65 -11.80
CA PRO A 182 -6.27 -3.57 -12.64
C PRO A 182 -6.17 -4.47 -13.87
N ARG A 183 -7.31 -4.99 -14.33
CA ARG A 183 -7.40 -6.00 -15.41
C ARG A 183 -6.64 -5.67 -16.69
N PHE A 184 -6.53 -4.39 -17.05
CA PHE A 184 -5.79 -3.99 -18.26
C PHE A 184 -4.30 -4.38 -18.21
N ARG A 185 -3.72 -4.58 -17.02
CA ARG A 185 -2.34 -5.04 -16.84
C ARG A 185 -2.14 -6.50 -17.25
N ALA A 186 -3.18 -7.34 -17.17
CA ALA A 186 -3.10 -8.74 -17.61
C ALA A 186 -2.69 -8.87 -19.08
N LYS A 187 -3.07 -7.89 -19.92
CA LYS A 187 -2.67 -7.84 -21.33
C LYS A 187 -1.15 -7.81 -21.50
N GLN A 188 -0.42 -7.10 -20.63
CA GLN A 188 1.05 -7.01 -20.69
C GLN A 188 1.69 -8.38 -20.43
N VAL A 189 1.14 -9.12 -19.47
CA VAL A 189 1.61 -10.47 -19.12
C VAL A 189 1.33 -11.46 -20.25
N LEU A 190 0.10 -11.48 -20.77
CA LEU A 190 -0.27 -12.35 -21.89
C LEU A 190 0.51 -12.04 -23.16
N GLU A 191 0.82 -10.77 -23.42
CA GLU A 191 1.67 -10.37 -24.56
C GLU A 191 3.08 -10.92 -24.40
N PHE A 192 3.69 -10.79 -23.21
CA PHE A 192 5.01 -11.35 -22.93
C PHE A 192 5.03 -12.88 -23.13
N LEU A 193 3.96 -13.56 -22.71
CA LEU A 193 3.84 -15.01 -22.83
C LEU A 193 3.52 -15.48 -24.25
N LYS A 194 3.31 -14.61 -25.26
CA LYS A 194 3.11 -15.07 -26.65
C LYS A 194 4.34 -15.72 -27.24
N GLU A 195 5.52 -15.23 -26.87
CA GLU A 195 6.78 -15.84 -27.28
C GLU A 195 7.20 -16.97 -26.32
N PRO A 196 8.00 -17.94 -26.77
CA PRO A 196 8.63 -18.91 -25.88
C PRO A 196 9.48 -18.20 -24.82
N ILE A 197 9.36 -18.63 -23.56
CA ILE A 197 10.19 -18.13 -22.46
C ILE A 197 11.36 -19.08 -22.24
N ASN A 198 12.52 -18.53 -21.86
CA ASN A 198 13.70 -19.32 -21.52
C ASN A 198 13.64 -19.84 -20.08
N ASP A 199 14.39 -20.89 -19.79
CA ASP A 199 14.61 -21.35 -18.42
C ASP A 199 15.36 -20.30 -17.60
N LEU A 200 14.99 -20.17 -16.34
CA LEU A 200 15.44 -19.08 -15.47
C LEU A 200 16.77 -19.44 -14.84
N CYS A 201 17.77 -18.57 -14.96
CA CYS A 201 19.03 -18.74 -14.24
C CYS A 201 18.85 -18.36 -12.76
N ILE A 202 19.05 -19.33 -11.86
CA ILE A 202 18.73 -19.20 -10.42
C ILE A 202 19.95 -19.16 -9.52
N SER A 203 21.16 -19.17 -10.07
CA SER A 203 22.38 -19.14 -9.26
C SER A 203 23.49 -18.30 -9.87
N ARG A 204 24.49 -17.97 -9.04
CA ARG A 204 25.80 -17.45 -9.46
C ARG A 204 26.91 -18.15 -8.68
N PRO A 205 28.11 -18.33 -9.24
CA PRO A 205 29.27 -18.80 -8.49
C PRO A 205 29.59 -17.82 -7.36
N LYS A 206 29.99 -18.37 -6.22
CA LYS A 206 30.32 -17.61 -5.00
C LYS A 206 31.49 -16.66 -5.18
N GLU A 207 32.42 -17.00 -6.07
CA GLU A 207 33.54 -16.12 -6.48
C GLU A 207 33.06 -14.78 -7.04
N ARG A 208 31.90 -14.79 -7.72
CA ARG A 208 31.28 -13.60 -8.32
C ARG A 208 30.31 -12.92 -7.36
N LEU A 209 29.48 -13.72 -6.68
CA LEU A 209 28.47 -13.26 -5.73
C LEU A 209 28.54 -14.10 -4.46
N GLY A 210 29.23 -13.60 -3.45
CA GLY A 210 29.34 -14.26 -2.15
C GLY A 210 28.20 -13.90 -1.18
N TRP A 211 27.51 -12.78 -1.43
CA TRP A 211 26.43 -12.28 -0.57
C TRP A 211 25.04 -12.77 -1.00
N GLY A 212 24.66 -13.93 -0.47
CA GLY A 212 23.34 -14.53 -0.64
C GLY A 212 23.24 -15.91 -0.01
N ILE A 213 22.19 -16.65 -0.33
CA ILE A 213 21.91 -17.98 0.23
C ILE A 213 22.62 -19.07 -0.59
N PRO A 214 23.56 -19.85 -0.03
CA PRO A 214 24.18 -20.96 -0.76
C PRO A 214 23.16 -22.02 -1.16
N LEU A 215 23.30 -22.60 -2.36
CA LEU A 215 22.42 -23.70 -2.78
C LEU A 215 22.62 -24.90 -1.85
N PRO A 216 21.57 -25.65 -1.50
CA PRO A 216 21.68 -26.78 -0.59
C PRO A 216 22.43 -27.99 -1.19
N PHE A 217 22.50 -28.07 -2.52
CA PHE A 217 23.13 -29.18 -3.27
C PHE A 217 24.46 -28.80 -3.96
N ASP A 218 24.88 -27.53 -3.94
CA ASP A 218 26.17 -27.05 -4.48
C ASP A 218 26.54 -25.71 -3.80
N ASP A 219 27.39 -25.76 -2.76
CA ASP A 219 27.72 -24.62 -1.89
C ASP A 219 28.73 -23.62 -2.50
N GLU A 220 29.29 -23.96 -3.66
CA GLU A 220 30.06 -23.05 -4.52
C GLU A 220 29.16 -22.08 -5.30
N TYR A 221 27.83 -22.25 -5.19
CA TYR A 221 26.84 -21.41 -5.82
C TYR A 221 25.90 -20.76 -4.81
N VAL A 222 25.49 -19.54 -5.13
CA VAL A 222 24.55 -18.74 -4.35
C VAL A 222 23.26 -18.55 -5.15
N ALA A 223 22.12 -18.72 -4.49
CA ALA A 223 20.79 -18.46 -5.04
C ALA A 223 20.68 -17.02 -5.54
N TYR A 224 20.15 -16.87 -6.73
CA TYR A 224 20.11 -15.59 -7.42
C TYR A 224 18.78 -14.86 -7.20
N VAL A 225 18.89 -13.67 -6.59
CA VAL A 225 17.90 -12.60 -6.36
C VAL A 225 16.44 -13.07 -6.39
N TRP A 226 15.83 -13.28 -7.56
CA TRP A 226 14.40 -13.60 -7.65
C TRP A 226 13.97 -14.88 -6.94
N PHE A 227 14.79 -15.94 -6.97
CA PHE A 227 14.44 -17.20 -6.31
C PHE A 227 14.50 -17.13 -4.78
N ASP A 228 15.32 -16.22 -4.27
CA ASP A 228 15.47 -15.88 -2.85
C ASP A 228 14.34 -14.93 -2.45
N ALA A 229 14.31 -13.74 -3.05
CA ALA A 229 13.39 -12.67 -2.73
C ALA A 229 11.91 -13.09 -2.85
N LEU A 230 11.47 -13.77 -3.91
CA LEU A 230 10.05 -14.11 -4.08
C LEU A 230 9.54 -15.10 -3.01
N ILE A 231 10.43 -15.93 -2.45
CA ILE A 231 10.06 -16.89 -1.40
C ILE A 231 9.71 -16.18 -0.08
N ASN A 232 10.04 -14.89 0.10
CA ASN A 232 9.70 -14.13 1.31
C ASN A 232 8.21 -14.25 1.68
N TYR A 233 7.33 -14.24 0.66
CA TYR A 233 5.89 -14.32 0.84
C TYR A 233 5.43 -15.63 1.46
N LEU A 234 6.12 -16.74 1.15
CA LEU A 234 5.92 -18.04 1.76
C LEU A 234 6.66 -18.14 3.10
N SER A 235 7.93 -17.75 3.16
CA SER A 235 8.76 -17.95 4.36
C SER A 235 8.26 -17.21 5.59
N ALA A 236 7.50 -16.11 5.41
CA ALA A 236 6.87 -15.41 6.51
C ALA A 236 5.70 -16.19 7.16
N VAL A 237 5.09 -17.13 6.43
CA VAL A 237 3.89 -17.85 6.89
C VAL A 237 4.03 -19.38 6.94
N ASP A 238 5.00 -19.94 6.22
CA ASP A 238 5.28 -21.38 6.12
C ASP A 238 6.71 -21.71 6.58
N SER A 239 7.16 -21.06 7.66
CA SER A 239 8.36 -21.47 8.39
C SER A 239 7.99 -22.43 9.52
N SER A 240 8.93 -23.28 9.94
CA SER A 240 8.77 -24.18 11.10
C SER A 240 8.43 -23.44 12.40
N ALA A 241 8.77 -22.15 12.48
CA ALA A 241 8.48 -21.27 13.60
C ALA A 241 7.09 -20.60 13.52
N SER A 242 6.36 -20.71 12.39
CA SER A 242 5.09 -20.01 12.18
C SER A 242 3.89 -20.95 12.17
N HIS A 243 2.85 -20.60 12.93
CA HIS A 243 1.53 -21.24 12.87
C HIS A 243 0.59 -20.53 11.88
N LEU A 244 1.14 -19.95 10.81
CA LEU A 244 0.44 -19.03 9.91
C LEU A 244 0.17 -19.61 8.53
N ARG A 245 0.49 -20.89 8.28
CA ARG A 245 0.37 -21.54 6.97
C ARG A 245 -1.01 -21.42 6.35
N ASP A 246 -2.06 -21.44 7.18
CA ASP A 246 -3.45 -21.29 6.75
C ASP A 246 -3.80 -19.91 6.16
N PHE A 247 -2.90 -18.92 6.23
CA PHE A 247 -3.04 -17.64 5.54
C PHE A 247 -2.66 -17.74 4.04
N TRP A 248 -1.99 -18.82 3.64
CA TRP A 248 -1.70 -19.10 2.23
C TRP A 248 -2.91 -19.77 1.54
N PRO A 249 -3.21 -19.45 0.27
CA PRO A 249 -2.54 -18.49 -0.61
C PRO A 249 -2.79 -17.03 -0.24
N ALA A 250 -1.79 -16.17 -0.48
CA ALA A 250 -1.93 -14.73 -0.30
C ALA A 250 -3.13 -14.18 -1.10
N ASN A 251 -3.94 -13.32 -0.49
CA ASN A 251 -5.06 -12.67 -1.16
C ASN A 251 -4.55 -11.66 -2.19
N PHE A 252 -3.58 -10.82 -1.82
CA PHE A 252 -2.96 -9.87 -2.73
C PHE A 252 -1.47 -9.70 -2.47
N HIS A 253 -0.68 -9.71 -3.53
CA HIS A 253 0.64 -9.08 -3.55
C HIS A 253 0.50 -7.68 -4.14
N VAL A 254 0.77 -6.65 -3.35
CA VAL A 254 0.77 -5.25 -3.78
C VAL A 254 2.16 -4.92 -4.31
N ILE A 255 2.23 -4.56 -5.60
CA ILE A 255 3.50 -4.37 -6.30
C ILE A 255 3.46 -3.20 -7.27
N GLY A 256 4.62 -2.60 -7.53
CA GLY A 256 4.84 -1.72 -8.67
C GLY A 256 4.73 -2.44 -10.02
N LYS A 257 4.33 -1.70 -11.06
CA LYS A 257 4.24 -2.22 -12.44
C LYS A 257 5.59 -2.67 -13.03
N ASP A 258 6.71 -2.16 -12.52
CA ASP A 258 8.08 -2.51 -12.92
C ASP A 258 8.44 -3.96 -12.62
N ILE A 259 7.90 -4.51 -11.54
CA ILE A 259 8.19 -5.89 -11.11
C ILE A 259 7.04 -6.86 -11.42
N LEU A 260 6.03 -6.41 -12.15
CA LEU A 260 4.95 -7.28 -12.63
C LEU A 260 5.48 -8.34 -13.60
N VAL A 261 6.16 -7.89 -14.66
CA VAL A 261 6.69 -8.76 -15.71
C VAL A 261 8.22 -8.64 -15.76
N PRO A 262 8.96 -9.76 -15.76
CA PRO A 262 8.51 -11.13 -15.46
C PRO A 262 8.37 -11.54 -13.97
N PRO A 263 8.90 -10.84 -12.93
CA PRO A 263 9.06 -11.46 -11.61
C PRO A 263 7.77 -12.00 -10.97
N HIS A 264 6.74 -11.16 -10.82
CA HIS A 264 5.56 -11.53 -10.04
C HIS A 264 4.52 -12.28 -10.86
N ALA A 265 4.33 -11.95 -12.13
CA ALA A 265 3.28 -12.57 -12.95
C ALA A 265 3.75 -13.81 -13.72
N ILE A 266 5.07 -14.07 -13.79
CA ILE A 266 5.62 -15.20 -14.54
C ILE A 266 6.47 -16.09 -13.66
N TYR A 267 7.54 -15.57 -13.06
CA TYR A 267 8.44 -16.40 -12.26
C TYR A 267 7.72 -16.95 -11.05
N TRP A 268 7.07 -16.08 -10.28
CA TRP A 268 6.47 -16.48 -9.03
C TRP A 268 5.38 -17.56 -9.15
N PRO A 269 4.35 -17.44 -10.02
CA PRO A 269 3.30 -18.45 -10.10
C PRO A 269 3.84 -19.79 -10.62
N ILE A 270 4.83 -19.76 -11.53
CA ILE A 270 5.48 -20.98 -12.03
C ILE A 270 6.33 -21.63 -10.94
N MET A 271 7.10 -20.86 -10.17
CA MET A 271 7.86 -21.35 -9.03
C MET A 271 6.94 -22.04 -8.02
N LEU A 272 5.82 -21.40 -7.67
CA LEU A 272 4.81 -21.98 -6.78
C LEU A 272 4.22 -23.27 -7.35
N LYS A 273 3.85 -23.28 -8.64
CA LYS A 273 3.29 -24.45 -9.31
C LYS A 273 4.25 -25.63 -9.31
N ALA A 274 5.51 -25.40 -9.65
CA ALA A 274 6.55 -26.43 -9.62
C ALA A 274 6.77 -26.93 -8.19
N ALA A 275 6.77 -26.02 -7.21
CA ALA A 275 6.87 -26.31 -5.79
C ALA A 275 5.56 -26.85 -5.16
N GLY A 276 4.52 -27.15 -5.93
CA GLY A 276 3.26 -27.70 -5.42
C GLY A 276 2.46 -26.77 -4.47
N TYR A 277 2.69 -25.46 -4.55
CA TYR A 277 1.92 -24.44 -3.81
C TYR A 277 0.87 -23.78 -4.70
N GLU A 278 -0.25 -23.36 -4.10
CA GLU A 278 -1.26 -22.56 -4.78
C GLU A 278 -0.71 -21.15 -5.11
N PRO A 279 -0.92 -20.61 -6.33
CA PRO A 279 -0.62 -19.23 -6.65
C PRO A 279 -1.41 -18.23 -5.79
N PRO A 280 -0.94 -16.98 -5.63
CA PRO A 280 -1.72 -15.94 -4.95
C PRO A 280 -3.05 -15.71 -5.66
N ARG A 281 -4.05 -15.24 -4.92
CA ARG A 281 -5.38 -14.92 -5.47
C ARG A 281 -5.36 -13.70 -6.38
N GLY A 282 -4.41 -12.79 -6.19
CA GLY A 282 -4.31 -11.58 -6.99
C GLY A 282 -3.00 -10.81 -6.83
N PHE A 283 -2.69 -10.01 -7.84
CA PHE A 283 -1.66 -8.97 -7.84
C PHE A 283 -2.35 -7.61 -7.91
N LEU A 284 -2.13 -6.76 -6.91
CA LEU A 284 -2.59 -5.38 -6.90
C LEU A 284 -1.46 -4.50 -7.43
N VAL A 285 -1.50 -4.20 -8.73
CA VAL A 285 -0.43 -3.54 -9.47
C VAL A 285 -0.67 -2.04 -9.54
N HIS A 286 0.23 -1.26 -8.95
CA HIS A 286 0.15 0.19 -9.03
C HIS A 286 1.08 0.80 -10.09
N GLY A 287 0.76 2.03 -10.52
CA GLY A 287 1.63 2.82 -11.40
C GLY A 287 2.72 3.54 -10.61
N PHE A 288 3.50 4.37 -11.31
CA PHE A 288 4.56 5.15 -10.68
C PHE A 288 4.07 6.49 -10.16
N TRP A 289 4.67 6.92 -9.06
CA TRP A 289 4.75 8.32 -8.71
C TRP A 289 5.96 8.95 -9.39
N THR A 290 5.73 9.95 -10.22
CA THR A 290 6.79 10.76 -10.82
C THR A 290 6.83 12.13 -10.16
N THR A 291 8.00 12.76 -10.11
CA THR A 291 8.14 14.18 -9.79
C THR A 291 8.54 14.88 -11.08
N ALA A 292 7.79 15.87 -11.57
CA ALA A 292 8.32 16.69 -12.66
C ALA A 292 9.69 17.24 -12.23
N GLY A 293 10.72 17.02 -13.06
CA GLY A 293 12.10 17.44 -12.82
C GLY A 293 12.33 18.95 -12.75
N LYS A 294 11.35 19.73 -12.27
CA LYS A 294 11.49 21.15 -12.00
C LYS A 294 11.88 21.34 -10.54
N LYS A 295 12.97 22.09 -10.35
CA LYS A 295 13.23 22.86 -9.13
C LYS A 295 11.94 23.53 -8.68
N MET A 296 11.42 23.16 -7.52
CA MET A 296 10.13 23.67 -7.04
C MET A 296 10.28 24.27 -5.64
N SER A 297 11.03 25.37 -5.63
CA SER A 297 10.79 26.54 -4.80
C SER A 297 11.18 27.76 -5.65
N LYS A 298 10.20 28.58 -6.06
CA LYS A 298 10.45 29.83 -6.81
C LYS A 298 11.27 30.85 -6.00
N SER A 299 11.44 30.65 -4.69
CA SER A 299 12.13 31.55 -3.78
C SER A 299 13.48 31.03 -3.24
N THR A 300 13.70 29.71 -3.16
CA THR A 300 14.90 29.13 -2.53
C THR A 300 15.70 28.17 -3.42
N GLY A 301 15.09 27.63 -4.50
CA GLY A 301 15.78 26.71 -5.41
C GLY A 301 16.07 25.30 -4.86
N GLU A 302 15.56 24.96 -3.67
CA GLU A 302 15.72 23.65 -3.05
C GLU A 302 14.75 22.60 -3.63
N THR A 303 15.24 21.36 -3.74
CA THR A 303 14.43 20.18 -4.07
C THR A 303 13.83 19.64 -2.77
N VAL A 304 12.51 19.64 -2.65
CA VAL A 304 11.82 19.06 -1.49
C VAL A 304 11.63 17.56 -1.72
N ASP A 305 12.14 16.72 -0.82
CA ASP A 305 11.79 15.31 -0.80
C ASP A 305 10.31 15.17 -0.38
N PRO A 306 9.44 14.52 -1.18
CA PRO A 306 8.04 14.31 -0.79
C PRO A 306 7.88 13.65 0.59
N LEU A 307 8.85 12.84 1.04
CA LEU A 307 8.80 12.20 2.35
C LEU A 307 9.02 13.20 3.50
N ASP A 308 9.68 14.34 3.27
CA ASP A 308 9.82 15.40 4.28
C ASP A 308 8.46 16.00 4.68
N LEU A 309 7.45 15.89 3.82
CA LEU A 309 6.09 16.34 4.10
C LEU A 309 5.41 15.53 5.20
N ILE A 310 5.86 14.30 5.46
CA ILE A 310 5.36 13.49 6.58
C ILE A 310 5.69 14.19 7.90
N ASN A 311 6.92 14.69 8.05
CA ASN A 311 7.35 15.40 9.26
C ASN A 311 6.67 16.77 9.40
N GLN A 312 6.43 17.45 8.28
CA GLN A 312 5.84 18.79 8.28
C GLN A 312 4.32 18.79 8.51
N TYR A 313 3.60 17.86 7.89
CA TYR A 313 2.13 17.85 7.86
C TYR A 313 1.50 16.65 8.57
N GLY A 314 2.30 15.64 8.92
CA GLY A 314 1.86 14.41 9.56
C GLY A 314 1.51 13.30 8.56
N ALA A 315 1.63 12.06 9.04
CA ALA A 315 1.40 10.84 8.26
C ALA A 315 0.06 10.82 7.52
N ASP A 316 -1.03 11.12 8.23
CA ASP A 316 -2.39 11.05 7.67
C ASP A 316 -2.62 12.01 6.52
N VAL A 317 -2.02 13.20 6.54
CA VAL A 317 -2.11 14.16 5.43
C VAL A 317 -1.42 13.59 4.20
N PHE A 318 -0.22 13.05 4.38
CA PHE A 318 0.53 12.42 3.30
C PHE A 318 -0.21 11.21 2.72
N ARG A 319 -0.68 10.32 3.59
CA ARG A 319 -1.48 9.13 3.22
C ARG A 319 -2.74 9.50 2.46
N TYR A 320 -3.47 10.52 2.94
CA TYR A 320 -4.64 11.04 2.25
C TYR A 320 -4.27 11.50 0.84
N PHE A 321 -3.24 12.34 0.71
CA PHE A 321 -2.82 12.88 -0.57
C PHE A 321 -2.48 11.77 -1.58
N VAL A 322 -1.58 10.85 -1.23
CA VAL A 322 -1.13 9.82 -2.17
C VAL A 322 -2.24 8.84 -2.54
N THR A 323 -3.19 8.60 -1.64
CA THR A 323 -4.36 7.74 -1.91
C THR A 323 -5.45 8.47 -2.71
N ARG A 324 -5.62 9.78 -2.47
CA ARG A 324 -6.65 10.61 -3.11
C ARG A 324 -6.29 10.98 -4.55
N GLU A 325 -5.02 11.21 -4.83
CA GLU A 325 -4.58 11.63 -6.16
C GLU A 325 -4.29 10.45 -7.10
N MET A 326 -3.78 9.33 -6.59
CA MET A 326 -3.47 8.18 -7.47
C MET A 326 -4.74 7.40 -7.83
N THR A 327 -4.94 7.17 -9.13
CA THR A 327 -5.79 6.06 -9.59
C THR A 327 -4.95 4.79 -9.63
N VAL A 328 -5.31 3.78 -8.85
CA VAL A 328 -4.55 2.52 -8.76
C VAL A 328 -4.30 1.94 -10.16
N GLY A 329 -3.04 1.61 -10.42
CA GLY A 329 -2.54 1.07 -11.68
C GLY A 329 -2.18 2.10 -12.76
N GLN A 330 -2.53 3.38 -12.59
CA GLN A 330 -2.07 4.47 -13.46
C GLN A 330 -0.89 5.21 -12.83
N ASP A 331 -0.07 5.84 -13.66
CA ASP A 331 0.99 6.72 -13.17
C ASP A 331 0.37 8.04 -12.70
N SER A 332 0.98 8.65 -11.69
CA SER A 332 0.56 9.94 -11.15
C SER A 332 1.77 10.85 -10.91
N GLU A 333 1.55 12.14 -11.05
CA GLU A 333 2.58 13.15 -10.86
C GLU A 333 2.43 13.82 -9.50
N PHE A 334 3.51 13.84 -8.74
CA PHE A 334 3.62 14.57 -7.50
C PHE A 334 3.93 16.04 -7.78
N SER A 335 3.15 16.94 -7.18
CA SER A 335 3.50 18.35 -7.07
C SER A 335 3.14 18.90 -5.69
N LEU A 336 4.03 19.74 -5.15
CA LEU A 336 3.80 20.41 -3.86
C LEU A 336 2.55 21.31 -3.90
N GLU A 337 2.28 21.94 -5.04
CA GLU A 337 1.08 22.77 -5.24
C GLU A 337 -0.21 21.95 -5.08
N LEU A 338 -0.28 20.76 -5.68
CA LEU A 338 -1.43 19.86 -5.56
C LEU A 338 -1.56 19.35 -4.13
N PHE A 339 -0.44 19.02 -3.46
CA PHE A 339 -0.43 18.63 -2.06
C PHE A 339 -1.03 19.72 -1.15
N VAL A 340 -0.52 20.95 -1.27
CA VAL A 340 -1.02 22.11 -0.52
C VAL A 340 -2.48 22.39 -0.83
N THR A 341 -2.89 22.23 -2.09
CA THR A 341 -4.30 22.39 -2.49
C THR A 341 -5.21 21.38 -1.81
N ARG A 342 -4.83 20.10 -1.78
CA ARG A 342 -5.60 19.04 -1.10
C ARG A 342 -5.64 19.23 0.41
N TYR A 343 -4.51 19.58 1.01
CA TYR A 343 -4.47 19.94 2.42
C TYR A 343 -5.42 21.10 2.75
N THR A 344 -5.35 22.18 1.98
CA THR A 344 -6.12 23.40 2.27
C THR A 344 -7.61 23.21 2.02
N SER A 345 -7.98 22.68 0.85
CA SER A 345 -9.37 22.51 0.45
C SER A 345 -10.06 21.42 1.27
N ASP A 346 -9.54 20.20 1.22
CA ASP A 346 -10.27 19.05 1.74
C ASP A 346 -10.07 18.99 3.26
N LEU A 347 -8.82 18.99 3.74
CA LEU A 347 -8.54 18.74 5.14
C LEU A 347 -8.83 19.96 6.01
N ALA A 348 -8.23 21.12 5.71
CA ALA A 348 -8.40 22.30 6.55
C ALA A 348 -9.78 22.94 6.38
N ASN A 349 -10.22 23.19 5.15
CA ASN A 349 -11.44 23.95 4.89
C ASN A 349 -12.72 23.12 5.06
N ASP A 350 -12.79 21.92 4.51
CA ASP A 350 -14.02 21.11 4.60
C ASP A 350 -14.11 20.36 5.94
N LEU A 351 -13.15 19.48 6.23
CA LEU A 351 -13.19 18.62 7.43
C LEU A 351 -12.84 19.40 8.72
N GLY A 352 -11.73 20.13 8.72
CA GLY A 352 -11.20 20.84 9.88
C GLY A 352 -12.16 21.91 10.40
N ASN A 353 -12.70 22.74 9.51
CA ASN A 353 -13.70 23.73 9.89
C ASN A 353 -15.00 23.09 10.36
N LEU A 354 -15.46 22.00 9.74
CA LEU A 354 -16.67 21.29 10.19
C LEU A 354 -16.53 20.83 11.65
N VAL A 355 -15.41 20.17 11.98
CA VAL A 355 -15.12 19.72 13.36
C VAL A 355 -15.08 20.92 14.31
N SER A 356 -14.29 21.94 13.97
CA SER A 356 -14.12 23.13 14.81
C SER A 356 -15.44 23.86 15.08
N ARG A 357 -16.27 24.02 14.04
CA ARG A 357 -17.58 24.67 14.11
C ARG A 357 -18.57 23.86 14.94
N LEU A 358 -18.65 22.54 14.71
CA LEU A 358 -19.53 21.66 15.47
C LEU A 358 -19.19 21.72 16.97
N LEU A 359 -17.91 21.50 17.33
CA LEU A 359 -17.48 21.55 18.74
C LEU A 359 -17.82 22.89 19.39
N ASN A 360 -17.56 24.00 18.69
CA ASN A 360 -17.88 25.33 19.19
C ASN A 360 -19.38 25.52 19.43
N MET A 361 -20.23 25.12 18.48
CA MET A 361 -21.69 25.26 18.62
C MET A 361 -22.25 24.38 19.74
N VAL A 362 -21.73 23.15 19.92
CA VAL A 362 -22.16 22.27 21.02
C VAL A 362 -21.78 22.86 22.38
N HIS A 363 -20.58 23.43 22.53
CA HIS A 363 -20.19 24.16 23.74
C HIS A 363 -21.05 25.39 23.98
N GLN A 364 -21.22 26.23 22.96
CA GLN A 364 -21.93 27.50 23.09
C GLN A 364 -23.43 27.32 23.37
N TYR A 365 -24.06 26.32 22.75
CA TYR A 365 -25.51 26.16 22.81
C TYR A 365 -25.95 25.11 23.83
N ARG A 366 -25.12 24.11 24.16
CA ARG A 366 -25.49 22.94 24.97
C ARG A 366 -24.44 22.53 26.00
N ASP A 367 -23.57 23.46 26.41
CA ASP A 367 -22.55 23.25 27.44
C ASP A 367 -21.67 22.01 27.20
N GLY A 368 -21.38 21.76 25.92
CA GLY A 368 -20.49 20.69 25.49
C GLY A 368 -21.14 19.30 25.48
N VAL A 369 -22.45 19.18 25.67
CA VAL A 369 -23.18 17.90 25.63
C VAL A 369 -23.97 17.81 24.33
N LEU A 370 -23.79 16.70 23.60
CA LEU A 370 -24.53 16.46 22.36
C LEU A 370 -26.02 16.18 22.67
N PRO A 371 -26.95 16.98 22.11
CA PRO A 371 -28.37 16.80 22.36
C PRO A 371 -28.95 15.63 21.54
N SER A 372 -30.16 15.20 21.89
CA SER A 372 -30.94 14.28 21.06
C SER A 372 -31.58 15.03 19.89
N GLY A 373 -31.65 14.38 18.72
CA GLY A 373 -32.41 14.92 17.59
C GLY A 373 -33.91 14.77 17.83
N ARG A 374 -34.66 15.87 17.77
CA ARG A 374 -36.10 15.89 18.09
C ARG A 374 -37.01 15.86 16.88
N PHE A 375 -36.51 16.29 15.72
CA PHE A 375 -37.29 16.42 14.50
C PHE A 375 -36.65 15.64 13.36
N THR A 376 -37.49 15.21 12.42
CA THR A 376 -37.07 14.72 11.11
C THR A 376 -37.87 15.52 10.09
N GLU A 377 -37.20 16.47 9.45
CA GLU A 377 -37.77 17.32 8.41
C GLU A 377 -36.93 17.15 7.14
N GLN A 378 -37.35 17.80 6.04
CA GLN A 378 -36.69 17.65 4.74
C GLN A 378 -35.16 17.81 4.78
N PRO A 379 -34.56 18.77 5.52
CA PRO A 379 -33.10 18.88 5.60
C PRO A 379 -32.40 17.65 6.22
N GLU A 380 -32.98 17.03 7.25
CA GLU A 380 -32.49 15.80 7.88
C GLU A 380 -32.63 14.60 6.96
N GLU A 381 -33.78 14.48 6.29
CA GLU A 381 -34.06 13.42 5.33
C GLU A 381 -33.04 13.46 4.18
N ASN A 382 -32.81 14.65 3.61
CA ASN A 382 -31.83 14.85 2.54
C ASN A 382 -30.41 14.45 2.98
N LEU A 383 -30.01 14.78 4.21
CA LEU A 383 -28.69 14.41 4.72
C LEU A 383 -28.56 12.90 4.94
N ARG A 384 -29.60 12.25 5.48
CA ARG A 384 -29.66 10.79 5.67
C ARG A 384 -29.66 10.05 4.34
N GLU A 385 -30.36 10.54 3.32
CA GLU A 385 -30.32 9.99 1.96
C GLU A 385 -28.95 10.15 1.32
N SER A 386 -28.33 11.34 1.48
CA SER A 386 -26.95 11.56 1.07
C SER A 386 -26.01 10.56 1.72
N TRP A 387 -26.17 10.26 3.02
CA TRP A 387 -25.38 9.24 3.71
C TRP A 387 -25.59 7.86 3.11
N LYS A 388 -26.84 7.42 2.93
CA LYS A 388 -27.14 6.09 2.36
C LYS A 388 -26.45 5.88 1.02
N LYS A 389 -26.51 6.89 0.14
CA LYS A 389 -25.83 6.87 -1.16
C LYS A 389 -24.31 6.84 -1.00
N THR A 390 -23.75 7.72 -0.18
CA THR A 390 -22.29 7.78 0.04
C THR A 390 -21.77 6.47 0.63
N ASN A 391 -22.42 5.91 1.64
CA ASN A 391 -22.01 4.66 2.26
C ASN A 391 -21.94 3.52 1.24
N TRP A 392 -23.02 3.32 0.47
CA TRP A 392 -23.06 2.29 -0.57
C TRP A 392 -21.97 2.51 -1.63
N ASN A 393 -21.83 3.73 -2.14
CA ASN A 393 -20.83 4.08 -3.16
C ASN A 393 -19.40 3.83 -2.64
N VAL A 394 -19.07 4.34 -1.45
CA VAL A 394 -17.70 4.29 -0.92
C VAL A 394 -17.28 2.87 -0.60
N VAL A 395 -18.16 2.06 0.02
CA VAL A 395 -17.88 0.65 0.31
C VAL A 395 -17.60 -0.11 -0.98
N SER A 396 -18.45 0.05 -2.01
CA SER A 396 -18.27 -0.56 -3.34
C SER A 396 -16.96 -0.11 -4.00
N LEU A 397 -16.68 1.19 -4.04
CA LEU A 397 -15.45 1.73 -4.64
C LEU A 397 -14.18 1.25 -3.91
N PHE A 398 -14.20 1.12 -2.59
CA PHE A 398 -13.06 0.64 -1.81
C PHE A 398 -12.82 -0.87 -2.01
N GLU A 399 -13.88 -1.66 -2.16
CA GLU A 399 -13.77 -3.09 -2.54
C GLU A 399 -13.14 -3.28 -3.92
N GLU A 400 -13.40 -2.34 -4.84
CA GLU A 400 -12.81 -2.31 -6.17
C GLU A 400 -11.44 -1.60 -6.23
N PHE A 401 -10.80 -1.29 -5.10
CA PHE A 401 -9.53 -0.54 -5.02
C PHE A 401 -9.56 0.88 -5.64
N ARG A 402 -10.75 1.45 -5.86
CA ARG A 402 -10.96 2.81 -6.39
C ARG A 402 -10.97 3.86 -5.26
N PHE A 403 -9.93 3.84 -4.44
CA PHE A 403 -9.83 4.65 -3.22
C PHE A 403 -9.94 6.15 -3.47
N ASN A 404 -9.34 6.66 -4.56
CA ASN A 404 -9.43 8.06 -4.95
C ASN A 404 -10.88 8.53 -5.13
N ASN A 405 -11.71 7.73 -5.81
CA ASN A 405 -13.11 8.02 -6.04
C ASN A 405 -13.94 7.91 -4.75
N GLY A 406 -13.68 6.88 -3.92
CA GLY A 406 -14.38 6.73 -2.65
C GLY A 406 -14.04 7.87 -1.66
N LEU A 407 -12.80 8.36 -1.65
CA LEU A 407 -12.42 9.54 -0.88
C LEU A 407 -13.12 10.80 -1.41
N ALA A 408 -13.22 10.97 -2.73
CA ALA A 408 -13.97 12.09 -3.31
C ALA A 408 -15.45 12.08 -2.88
N GLU A 409 -16.11 10.92 -2.90
CA GLU A 409 -17.49 10.74 -2.42
C GLU A 409 -17.63 11.01 -0.91
N THR A 410 -16.64 10.58 -0.11
CA THR A 410 -16.59 10.86 1.33
C THR A 410 -16.52 12.37 1.59
N PHE A 411 -15.69 13.11 0.85
CA PHE A 411 -15.60 14.57 0.98
C PHE A 411 -16.81 15.31 0.41
N ASN A 412 -17.48 14.77 -0.61
CA ASN A 412 -18.78 15.28 -1.06
C ASN A 412 -19.82 15.23 0.07
N PHE A 413 -19.82 14.14 0.86
CA PHE A 413 -20.69 14.03 2.04
C PHE A 413 -20.27 14.99 3.17
N ILE A 414 -18.98 15.17 3.44
CA ILE A 414 -18.51 16.18 4.41
C ILE A 414 -19.02 17.59 4.02
N ARG A 415 -18.97 17.95 2.74
CA ARG A 415 -19.52 19.21 2.23
C ARG A 415 -21.05 19.28 2.36
N SER A 416 -21.77 18.17 2.24
CA SER A 416 -23.23 18.16 2.44
C SER A 416 -23.61 18.42 3.90
N ILE A 417 -22.81 17.98 4.88
CA ILE A 417 -22.98 18.31 6.31
C ILE A 417 -22.79 19.82 6.52
N ASN A 418 -21.74 20.42 5.94
CA ASN A 418 -21.53 21.86 6.01
C ASN A 418 -22.72 22.63 5.40
N ARG A 419 -23.23 22.20 4.24
CA ARG A 419 -24.41 22.78 3.60
C ARG A 419 -25.68 22.64 4.45
N TYR A 420 -25.87 21.49 5.08
CA TYR A 420 -26.97 21.26 6.00
C TYR A 420 -26.95 22.27 7.17
N ALA A 421 -25.77 22.54 7.74
CA ALA A 421 -25.62 23.57 8.77
C ALA A 421 -25.98 24.98 8.26
N GLU A 422 -25.65 25.32 7.01
CA GLU A 422 -26.06 26.59 6.37
C GLU A 422 -27.57 26.70 6.17
N ILE A 423 -28.22 25.63 5.72
CA ILE A 423 -29.68 25.60 5.53
C ILE A 423 -30.40 25.76 6.88
N ARG A 424 -29.98 25.02 7.91
CA ARG A 424 -30.60 25.07 9.24
C ARG A 424 -30.25 26.35 10.01
N ALA A 425 -29.12 26.97 9.70
CA ALA A 425 -28.62 28.19 10.32
C ALA A 425 -28.76 28.21 11.87
N PRO A 426 -28.22 27.22 12.61
CA PRO A 426 -28.42 27.10 14.05
C PRO A 426 -27.96 28.33 14.86
N TRP A 427 -27.03 29.13 14.35
CA TRP A 427 -26.60 30.41 14.98
C TRP A 427 -27.67 31.50 14.95
N LYS A 428 -28.64 31.42 14.04
CA LYS A 428 -29.82 32.30 14.05
C LYS A 428 -30.87 31.76 15.02
N LEU A 429 -31.16 30.45 14.93
CA LEU A 429 -32.17 29.78 15.75
C LEU A 429 -31.82 29.79 17.24
N ALA A 430 -30.54 29.66 17.60
CA ALA A 430 -30.08 29.65 18.99
C ALA A 430 -30.32 30.97 19.75
N LYS A 431 -30.70 32.06 19.06
CA LYS A 431 -31.08 33.34 19.68
C LYS A 431 -32.55 33.36 20.12
N SER A 432 -33.35 32.40 19.69
CA SER A 432 -34.79 32.30 19.99
C SER A 432 -35.02 31.42 21.21
N SER A 433 -36.02 31.79 22.02
CA SER A 433 -36.50 31.00 23.16
C SER A 433 -37.70 30.10 22.81
N LYS A 434 -38.16 30.09 21.56
CA LYS A 434 -39.27 29.23 21.13
C LYS A 434 -38.86 27.77 21.18
N SER A 435 -39.72 26.91 21.75
CA SER A 435 -39.46 25.48 21.90
C SER A 435 -39.15 24.78 20.57
N GLY A 436 -39.82 25.17 19.48
CA GLY A 436 -39.54 24.68 18.13
C GLY A 436 -38.11 25.02 17.67
N ASP A 437 -37.67 26.27 17.82
CA ASP A 437 -36.33 26.71 17.41
C ASP A 437 -35.23 26.00 18.24
N VAL A 438 -35.46 25.81 19.54
CA VAL A 438 -34.56 25.05 20.42
C VAL A 438 -34.43 23.59 19.95
N GLY A 439 -35.55 22.94 19.61
CA GLY A 439 -35.54 21.58 19.08
C GLY A 439 -34.87 21.46 17.70
N SER A 440 -34.95 22.49 16.86
CA SER A 440 -34.27 22.53 15.57
C SER A 440 -32.76 22.71 15.72
N VAL A 441 -32.29 23.49 16.70
CA VAL A 441 -30.87 23.56 17.06
C VAL A 441 -30.38 22.19 17.54
N ASP A 442 -31.12 21.53 18.43
CA ASP A 442 -30.77 20.18 18.92
C ASP A 442 -30.61 19.18 17.79
N THR A 443 -31.63 19.13 16.93
CA THR A 443 -31.67 18.26 15.75
C THR A 443 -30.48 18.53 14.82
N THR A 444 -30.15 19.80 14.60
CA THR A 444 -29.02 20.22 13.77
C THR A 444 -27.69 19.71 14.31
N LEU A 445 -27.43 19.93 15.61
CA LEU A 445 -26.18 19.49 16.24
C LEU A 445 -26.05 17.97 16.25
N ALA A 446 -27.15 17.25 16.53
CA ALA A 446 -27.17 15.79 16.53
C ALA A 446 -26.86 15.22 15.13
N HIS A 447 -27.51 15.71 14.07
CA HIS A 447 -27.30 15.22 12.71
C HIS A 447 -25.92 15.60 12.15
N MET A 448 -25.40 16.79 12.48
CA MET A 448 -24.02 17.15 12.12
C MET A 448 -23.00 16.24 12.79
N ALA A 449 -23.18 15.93 14.08
CA ALA A 449 -22.26 15.08 14.82
C ALA A 449 -22.29 13.64 14.30
N GLU A 450 -23.48 13.08 14.03
CA GLU A 450 -23.59 11.74 13.48
C GLU A 450 -23.05 11.66 12.05
N GLY A 451 -23.38 12.64 11.19
CA GLY A 451 -22.81 12.72 9.84
C GLY A 451 -21.27 12.79 9.87
N LEU A 452 -20.70 13.61 10.76
CA LEU A 452 -19.24 13.70 10.92
C LEU A 452 -18.65 12.37 11.39
N ARG A 453 -19.25 11.71 12.38
CA ARG A 453 -18.81 10.41 12.88
C ARG A 453 -18.75 9.38 11.75
N LEU A 454 -19.80 9.31 10.93
CA LEU A 454 -19.91 8.40 9.80
C LEU A 454 -18.88 8.69 8.71
N ALA A 455 -18.71 9.96 8.32
CA ALA A 455 -17.69 10.37 7.35
C ALA A 455 -16.28 9.98 7.82
N VAL A 456 -15.99 10.19 9.11
CA VAL A 456 -14.71 9.84 9.72
C VAL A 456 -14.48 8.32 9.76
N CYS A 457 -15.55 7.53 9.92
CA CYS A 457 -15.44 6.07 9.83
C CYS A 457 -14.97 5.61 8.44
N LEU A 458 -15.44 6.26 7.38
CA LEU A 458 -14.98 5.99 6.01
C LEU A 458 -13.53 6.42 5.77
N LEU A 459 -13.07 7.47 6.46
CA LEU A 459 -11.67 7.94 6.36
C LEU A 459 -10.68 7.07 7.16
N ALA A 460 -11.14 6.28 8.13
CA ALA A 460 -10.29 5.55 9.07
C ALA A 460 -9.21 4.64 8.44
N PRO A 461 -9.45 3.91 7.31
CA PRO A 461 -8.39 3.15 6.65
C PRO A 461 -7.24 4.02 6.11
N VAL A 462 -7.55 5.25 5.69
CA VAL A 462 -6.60 6.16 5.02
C VAL A 462 -5.96 7.12 6.02
N MET A 463 -6.75 7.66 6.95
CA MET A 463 -6.33 8.62 7.97
C MET A 463 -6.63 8.10 9.39
N PRO A 464 -5.96 7.03 9.85
CA PRO A 464 -6.29 6.38 11.11
C PRO A 464 -6.14 7.30 12.33
N VAL A 465 -5.07 8.09 12.41
CA VAL A 465 -4.76 8.93 13.60
C VAL A 465 -5.74 10.08 13.73
N THR A 466 -6.02 10.76 12.62
CA THR A 466 -6.97 11.86 12.51
C THR A 466 -8.37 11.36 12.79
N SER A 467 -8.73 10.19 12.25
CA SER A 467 -10.06 9.62 12.47
C SER A 467 -10.28 9.28 13.94
N ALA A 468 -9.31 8.60 14.57
CA ALA A 468 -9.30 8.35 16.01
C ALA A 468 -9.39 9.65 16.83
N LYS A 469 -8.60 10.67 16.47
CA LYS A 469 -8.60 11.98 17.12
C LYS A 469 -9.98 12.65 17.03
N ILE A 470 -10.63 12.65 15.88
CA ILE A 470 -11.97 13.25 15.72
C ILE A 470 -13.01 12.49 16.52
N LEU A 471 -12.99 11.16 16.50
CA LEU A 471 -13.91 10.35 17.30
C LEU A 471 -13.74 10.60 18.80
N ALA A 472 -12.49 10.71 19.27
CA ALA A 472 -12.19 11.08 20.64
C ALA A 472 -12.67 12.50 21.01
N LEU A 473 -12.67 13.46 20.06
CA LEU A 473 -13.27 14.78 20.27
C LEU A 473 -14.80 14.71 20.41
N LEU A 474 -15.45 13.74 19.77
CA LEU A 474 -16.89 13.45 19.88
C LEU A 474 -17.25 12.53 21.07
N GLY A 475 -16.27 12.14 21.89
CA GLY A 475 -16.49 11.24 23.03
C GLY A 475 -16.78 9.79 22.62
N GLN A 476 -16.23 9.35 21.48
CA GLN A 476 -16.33 7.98 20.96
C GLN A 476 -14.97 7.28 20.98
N PRO A 477 -14.96 5.94 21.07
CA PRO A 477 -13.76 5.15 20.81
C PRO A 477 -13.39 5.20 19.32
N GLU A 478 -12.22 4.66 19.00
CA GLU A 478 -11.80 4.43 17.61
C GLU A 478 -12.73 3.43 16.91
N VAL A 479 -12.75 3.49 15.57
CA VAL A 479 -13.56 2.56 14.78
C VAL A 479 -12.96 1.17 14.83
N SER A 480 -13.71 0.21 15.33
CA SER A 480 -13.33 -1.21 15.35
C SER A 480 -13.99 -2.02 14.23
N SER A 481 -15.13 -1.56 13.71
CA SER A 481 -15.92 -2.28 12.70
C SER A 481 -16.68 -1.31 11.78
N TRP A 482 -16.63 -1.56 10.48
CA TRP A 482 -17.49 -0.89 9.50
C TRP A 482 -18.91 -1.44 9.51
N GLN A 483 -19.12 -2.71 9.86
CA GLN A 483 -20.46 -3.31 9.92
C GLN A 483 -21.34 -2.61 10.96
N GLU A 484 -20.78 -2.27 12.12
CA GLU A 484 -21.50 -1.59 13.21
C GLU A 484 -21.27 -0.08 13.22
N GLY A 485 -20.16 0.37 12.59
CA GLY A 485 -19.72 1.76 12.60
C GLY A 485 -20.43 2.65 11.59
N LEU A 486 -21.03 2.08 10.53
CA LEU A 486 -21.58 2.85 9.41
C LEU A 486 -23.10 3.06 9.48
N ASP A 487 -23.75 2.60 10.55
CA ASP A 487 -25.18 2.84 10.77
C ASP A 487 -25.45 4.24 11.29
N TRP A 488 -26.38 4.94 10.65
CA TRP A 488 -26.89 6.21 11.16
C TRP A 488 -27.70 5.97 12.42
N SER A 489 -27.27 6.55 13.54
CA SER A 489 -27.78 6.25 14.88
C SER A 489 -27.82 7.49 15.78
N ASN A 490 -28.34 7.31 17.00
CA ASN A 490 -28.34 8.34 18.05
C ASN A 490 -27.26 8.07 19.12
N ARG A 491 -26.22 7.29 18.81
CA ARG A 491 -25.21 6.84 19.81
C ARG A 491 -24.37 7.95 20.44
N LEU A 492 -24.44 9.14 19.85
CA LEU A 492 -23.77 10.35 20.35
C LEU A 492 -24.61 11.12 21.36
N GLU A 493 -25.88 10.78 21.55
CA GLU A 493 -26.75 11.46 22.51
C GLU A 493 -26.16 11.43 23.93
N GLY A 494 -26.12 12.60 24.58
CA GLY A 494 -25.59 12.76 25.93
C GLY A 494 -24.06 12.67 26.02
N LYS A 495 -23.34 12.41 24.93
CA LYS A 495 -21.87 12.40 24.93
C LYS A 495 -21.34 13.82 25.08
N ARG A 496 -20.32 13.96 25.94
CA ARG A 496 -19.61 15.23 26.14
C ARG A 496 -18.50 15.37 25.10
N VAL A 497 -18.54 16.44 24.33
CA VAL A 497 -17.50 16.76 23.34
C VAL A 497 -16.33 17.48 24.00
N LYS A 498 -15.13 17.27 23.47
CA LYS A 498 -13.93 18.01 23.90
C LYS A 498 -13.98 19.46 23.43
N LYS A 499 -13.06 20.29 23.94
CA LYS A 499 -12.97 21.71 23.56
C LYS A 499 -12.63 21.85 22.07
N LYS A 500 -13.01 23.01 21.51
CA LYS A 500 -12.65 23.41 20.15
C LYS A 500 -11.15 23.18 19.90
N THR A 501 -10.86 22.49 18.80
CA THR A 501 -9.50 22.10 18.40
C THR A 501 -9.31 22.44 16.93
N ILE A 502 -8.14 22.99 16.58
CA ILE A 502 -7.72 23.16 15.19
C ILE A 502 -6.99 21.88 14.78
N LEU A 503 -7.55 21.12 13.83
CA LEU A 503 -6.96 19.87 13.38
C LEU A 503 -5.85 20.08 12.36
N PHE A 504 -6.08 20.99 11.43
CA PHE A 504 -5.20 21.30 10.31
C PHE A 504 -4.96 22.82 10.31
N PRO A 505 -3.82 23.29 10.87
CA PRO A 505 -3.45 24.70 10.83
C PRO A 505 -3.36 25.21 9.39
N ARG A 506 -3.68 26.49 9.16
CA ARG A 506 -3.51 27.09 7.82
C ARG A 506 -2.02 27.21 7.49
N ILE A 507 -1.70 27.00 6.21
CA ILE A 507 -0.37 27.19 5.62
C ILE A 507 -0.15 28.67 5.33
#